data_AF-A0A2E7CXG1-F1
#
_entry.id   AF-A0A2E7CXG1-F1
#
_cell.length_a   1.000
_cell.length_b   1.000
_cell.length_c   1.000
_cell.angle_alpha   90.00
_cell.angle_beta   90.00
_cell.angle_gamma   90.00
#
_symmetry.space_group_name_H-M   'P 1'
#
loop_
_entity.id
_entity.type
_entity.pdbx_description
1 polymer ?
#
loop_
_entity_poly.entity_id
_entity_poly.type
_entity_poly.pdbx_seq_one_letter_code
_entity_poly.pdbx_strand_id
1 'polypeptide(L)'
;MSDHLARPPKKKGGLSYASLRRNAVRNSRGLQVMGDARAQQNGWGHTASPLPTAFGNRLFVPILCGIVFAIQADAEVLDEKAILSINDLGPLGQSFTRASITTDGYRSYAHTIREVICIGR
;
A
#
# COMPACT_ATOMS: atom_id res chain seq x y z
N MET A 1 -21.35 21.04 28.07
CA MET A 1 -21.52 20.03 27.00
C MET A 1 -20.34 20.18 26.06
N SER A 2 -19.42 19.20 26.06
CA SER A 2 -18.44 18.86 25.00
C SER A 2 -17.45 17.86 25.60
N ASP A 3 -17.92 16.61 25.77
CA ASP A 3 -17.16 15.52 26.39
C ASP A 3 -17.01 14.34 25.40
N HIS A 4 -16.70 14.68 24.15
CA HIS A 4 -16.48 13.69 23.11
C HIS A 4 -15.17 13.98 22.40
N LEU A 5 -14.37 12.92 22.22
CA LEU A 5 -13.04 12.84 21.59
C LEU A 5 -11.82 12.81 22.54
N ALA A 6 -11.96 12.31 23.77
CA ALA A 6 -10.82 11.67 24.41
C ALA A 6 -10.44 10.42 23.60
N ARG A 7 -9.22 10.38 23.05
CA ARG A 7 -8.70 9.23 22.30
C ARG A 7 -8.79 7.99 23.20
N PRO A 8 -9.46 6.90 22.77
CA PRO A 8 -9.57 5.73 23.61
C PRO A 8 -8.17 5.18 23.94
N PRO A 9 -7.97 4.65 25.16
CA PRO A 9 -6.69 4.10 25.57
C PRO A 9 -6.27 3.00 24.60
N LYS A 10 -4.98 3.01 24.20
CA LYS A 10 -4.42 1.98 23.31
C LYS A 10 -4.64 0.61 23.96
N LYS A 11 -5.53 -0.22 23.39
CA LYS A 11 -5.66 -1.63 23.77
C LYS A 11 -4.30 -2.31 23.61
N LYS A 12 -3.67 -2.70 24.72
CA LYS A 12 -2.52 -3.61 24.70
C LYS A 12 -3.04 -4.99 24.30
N GLY A 13 -2.53 -5.54 23.20
CA GLY A 13 -2.81 -6.93 22.78
C GLY A 13 -3.65 -7.10 21.51
N GLY A 14 -4.03 -6.04 20.80
CA GLY A 14 -4.61 -6.17 19.46
C GLY A 14 -3.53 -6.26 18.38
N LEU A 15 -3.78 -7.04 17.32
CA LEU A 15 -3.02 -6.90 16.07
C LEU A 15 -3.07 -5.43 15.66
N SER A 16 -1.92 -4.76 15.70
CA SER A 16 -1.80 -3.40 15.20
C SER A 16 -1.22 -3.46 13.80
N TYR A 17 -1.66 -2.61 12.88
CA TYR A 17 -0.93 -2.38 11.62
C TYR A 17 0.54 -2.04 11.88
N ALA A 18 0.86 -1.50 13.08
CA ALA A 18 2.22 -1.30 13.57
C ALA A 18 3.08 -2.59 13.61
N SER A 19 2.46 -3.76 13.77
CA SER A 19 3.11 -5.08 13.88
C SER A 19 3.43 -5.74 12.54
N LEU A 20 2.99 -5.15 11.42
CA LEU A 20 3.39 -5.61 10.09
C LEU A 20 4.91 -5.52 9.92
N ARG A 21 5.48 -6.45 9.15
CA ARG A 21 6.93 -6.52 8.92
C ARG A 21 7.46 -5.21 8.33
N ARG A 22 8.59 -4.74 8.85
CA ARG A 22 9.31 -3.56 8.35
C ARG A 22 9.90 -3.79 6.96
N ASN A 23 9.95 -2.74 6.15
CA ASN A 23 10.57 -2.77 4.83
C ASN A 23 12.08 -2.92 4.94
N ALA A 24 12.64 -3.91 4.23
CA ALA A 24 14.07 -4.15 4.19
C ALA A 24 14.83 -3.06 3.40
N VAL A 25 14.12 -2.30 2.56
CA VAL A 25 14.65 -1.22 1.70
C VAL A 25 15.88 -1.62 0.87
N ARG A 26 15.94 -2.89 0.47
CA ARG A 26 16.98 -3.45 -0.39
C ARG A 26 16.44 -3.72 -1.79
N ASN A 27 17.21 -3.37 -2.81
CA ASN A 27 16.87 -3.72 -4.19
C ASN A 27 17.13 -5.20 -4.49
N SER A 28 16.86 -5.62 -5.73
CA SER A 28 17.07 -7.01 -6.20
C SER A 28 18.53 -7.48 -6.09
N ARG A 29 19.50 -6.57 -6.03
CA ARG A 29 20.93 -6.87 -5.83
C ARG A 29 21.35 -6.93 -4.35
N GLY A 30 20.40 -6.79 -3.42
CA GLY A 30 20.66 -6.77 -1.98
C GLY A 30 21.23 -5.45 -1.45
N LEU A 31 21.39 -4.43 -2.31
CA LEU A 31 21.90 -3.12 -1.91
C LEU A 31 20.80 -2.32 -1.22
N GLN A 32 21.13 -1.67 -0.11
CA GLN A 32 20.22 -0.74 0.54
C GLN A 32 20.11 0.53 -0.31
N VAL A 33 18.88 0.88 -0.73
CA VAL A 33 18.65 2.01 -1.65
C VAL A 33 17.86 3.17 -1.03
N MET A 34 17.50 3.08 0.25
CA MET A 34 16.88 4.17 1.02
C MET A 34 17.54 4.31 2.40
N GLY A 35 17.90 5.56 2.75
CA GLY A 35 18.49 5.90 4.05
C GLY A 35 17.50 6.47 5.07
N ASP A 36 16.31 6.90 4.64
CA ASP A 36 15.33 7.52 5.54
C ASP A 36 14.57 6.48 6.38
N ALA A 37 14.54 6.66 7.70
CA ALA A 37 13.93 5.75 8.66
C ALA A 37 12.41 5.56 8.45
N ARG A 38 11.72 6.48 7.77
CA ARG A 38 10.30 6.36 7.44
C ARG A 38 10.05 5.29 6.38
N ALA A 39 10.97 5.11 5.44
CA ALA A 39 10.87 4.07 4.41
C ALA A 39 10.96 2.65 5.02
N GLN A 40 11.69 2.52 6.13
CA GLN A 40 11.91 1.26 6.86
C GLN A 40 10.76 0.86 7.79
N GLN A 41 9.67 1.65 7.85
CA GLN A 41 8.49 1.26 8.63
C GLN A 41 7.72 0.14 7.91
N ASN A 42 6.54 -0.19 8.41
CA ASN A 42 5.71 -1.29 7.90
C ASN A 42 4.74 -0.89 6.77
N GLY A 43 4.90 0.33 6.26
CA GLY A 43 4.12 0.88 5.17
C GLY A 43 2.88 1.69 5.54
N TRP A 44 2.50 1.74 6.82
CA TRP A 44 1.44 2.63 7.33
C TRP A 44 2.07 3.87 7.99
N GLY A 45 1.84 5.08 7.46
CA GLY A 45 2.35 6.33 8.05
C GLY A 45 2.73 7.45 7.07
N HIS A 46 3.66 8.32 7.49
CA HIS A 46 3.99 9.66 6.98
C HIS A 46 4.44 9.81 5.50
N THR A 47 4.35 8.78 4.66
CA THR A 47 4.70 8.87 3.24
C THR A 47 3.73 8.06 2.40
N ALA A 48 2.61 8.67 2.02
CA ALA A 48 1.88 8.28 0.83
C ALA A 48 2.68 8.83 -0.36
N SER A 49 3.43 7.96 -1.05
CA SER A 49 4.08 8.32 -2.32
C SER A 49 3.30 7.82 -3.54
N PRO A 50 2.69 6.62 -3.52
CA PRO A 50 1.89 6.18 -4.65
C PRO A 50 0.58 6.98 -4.74
N LEU A 51 0.28 7.50 -5.94
CA LEU A 51 -1.04 8.05 -6.24
C LEU A 51 -2.00 6.90 -6.58
N PRO A 52 -3.25 6.95 -6.09
CA PRO A 52 -4.32 6.09 -6.58
C PRO A 52 -4.43 6.16 -8.11
N THR A 53 -4.63 5.01 -8.75
CA THR A 53 -4.74 4.90 -10.22
C THR A 53 -6.12 4.39 -10.59
N ALA A 54 -6.87 5.13 -11.41
CA ALA A 54 -8.19 4.73 -11.86
C ALA A 54 -8.11 4.06 -13.24
N PHE A 55 -8.69 2.86 -13.39
CA PHE A 55 -8.79 2.14 -14.66
C PHE A 55 -9.94 1.12 -14.62
N GLY A 56 -10.73 1.02 -15.69
CA GLY A 56 -11.78 -0.01 -15.84
C GLY A 56 -12.83 -0.04 -14.71
N ASN A 57 -13.29 1.14 -14.26
CA ASN A 57 -14.17 1.34 -13.11
C ASN A 57 -13.60 0.84 -11.75
N ARG A 58 -12.28 0.79 -11.63
CA ARG A 58 -11.58 0.41 -10.41
C ARG A 58 -10.55 1.47 -10.05
N LEU A 59 -10.38 1.69 -8.75
CA LEU A 59 -9.34 2.51 -8.18
C LEU A 59 -8.31 1.59 -7.49
N PHE A 60 -7.07 1.64 -7.96
CA PHE A 60 -5.96 0.88 -7.39
C PHE A 60 -5.16 1.78 -6.44
N VAL A 61 -5.11 1.39 -5.17
CA VAL A 61 -4.42 2.14 -4.12
C VAL A 61 -3.29 1.27 -3.55
N PRO A 62 -2.08 1.36 -4.11
CA PRO A 62 -0.89 0.75 -3.52
C PRO A 62 -0.47 1.53 -2.27
N ILE A 63 -0.13 0.79 -1.21
CA ILE A 63 0.56 1.33 -0.03
C ILE A 63 2.02 0.88 -0.01
N LEU A 64 2.81 1.58 0.78
CA LEU A 64 4.28 1.54 0.73
C LEU A 64 4.88 0.13 0.90
N CYS A 65 4.24 -0.77 1.64
CA CYS A 65 4.70 -2.14 1.85
C CYS A 65 4.39 -3.12 0.70
N GLY A 66 3.77 -2.65 -0.38
CA GLY A 66 3.43 -3.46 -1.55
C GLY A 66 2.03 -4.04 -1.54
N ILE A 67 1.20 -3.74 -0.53
CA ILE A 67 -0.22 -4.09 -0.54
C ILE A 67 -0.96 -3.14 -1.48
N VAL A 68 -1.89 -3.66 -2.27
CA VAL A 68 -2.72 -2.92 -3.21
C VAL A 68 -4.18 -3.20 -2.93
N PHE A 69 -4.94 -2.14 -2.66
CA PHE A 69 -6.39 -2.20 -2.58
C PHE A 69 -6.96 -1.93 -3.97
N ALA A 70 -7.82 -2.81 -4.47
CA ALA A 70 -8.67 -2.52 -5.62
C ALA A 70 -10.05 -2.16 -5.09
N ILE A 71 -10.52 -0.97 -5.44
CA ILE A 71 -11.75 -0.37 -4.92
C ILE A 71 -12.68 -0.08 -6.10
N GLN A 72 -13.99 -0.25 -5.91
CA GLN A 72 -15.01 0.15 -6.86
C GLN A 72 -14.98 1.68 -7.00
N ALA A 73 -14.69 2.19 -8.20
CA ALA A 73 -14.39 3.61 -8.37
C ALA A 73 -15.63 4.52 -8.30
N ASP A 74 -16.79 3.99 -8.65
CA ASP A 74 -18.09 4.67 -8.68
C ASP A 74 -18.98 4.30 -7.47
N ALA A 75 -18.41 3.72 -6.41
CA ALA A 75 -19.16 3.42 -5.20
C ALA A 75 -19.73 4.72 -4.60
N GLU A 76 -21.05 4.75 -4.37
CA GLU A 76 -21.75 5.89 -3.76
C GLU A 76 -21.23 6.19 -2.35
N VAL A 77 -20.88 5.15 -1.60
CA VAL A 77 -20.29 5.22 -0.26
C VAL A 77 -18.96 4.48 -0.26
N LEU A 78 -17.89 5.17 0.15
CA LEU A 78 -16.57 4.58 0.32
C LEU A 78 -16.47 3.91 1.70
N ASP A 79 -16.96 2.67 1.79
CA ASP A 79 -16.85 1.80 2.96
C ASP A 79 -16.13 0.48 2.62
N GLU A 80 -16.09 -0.47 3.55
CA GLU A 80 -15.46 -1.77 3.34
C GLU A 80 -16.07 -2.58 2.18
N LYS A 81 -17.33 -2.32 1.80
CA LYS A 81 -18.01 -3.01 0.71
C LYS A 81 -17.55 -2.52 -0.65
N ALA A 82 -16.97 -1.32 -0.72
CA ALA A 82 -16.35 -0.82 -1.94
C ALA A 82 -15.02 -1.51 -2.26
N ILE A 83 -14.43 -2.27 -1.32
CA ILE A 83 -13.17 -3.00 -1.55
C ILE A 83 -13.47 -4.26 -2.38
N LEU A 84 -13.02 -4.27 -3.62
CA LEU A 84 -13.16 -5.40 -4.53
C LEU A 84 -12.14 -6.50 -4.24
N SER A 85 -10.91 -6.12 -3.90
CA SER A 85 -9.87 -7.08 -3.50
C SER A 85 -8.69 -6.37 -2.82
N ILE A 86 -7.91 -7.15 -2.08
CA ILE A 86 -6.63 -6.75 -1.49
C ILE A 86 -5.58 -7.74 -1.98
N ASN A 87 -4.53 -7.24 -2.62
CA ASN A 87 -3.48 -8.06 -3.21
C ASN A 87 -2.11 -7.57 -2.73
N ASP A 88 -1.09 -8.42 -2.83
CA ASP A 88 0.30 -8.02 -2.61
C ASP A 88 1.08 -8.02 -3.93
N LEU A 89 2.04 -7.11 -4.06
CA LEU A 89 3.04 -7.07 -5.14
C LEU A 89 4.21 -8.01 -4.84
N GLY A 90 4.00 -9.02 -3.99
CA GLY A 90 5.03 -9.93 -3.48
C GLY A 90 5.27 -9.79 -1.96
N PRO A 91 6.31 -10.47 -1.45
CA PRO A 91 6.44 -10.70 -0.01
C PRO A 91 6.54 -9.42 0.83
N LEU A 92 5.80 -9.39 1.94
CA LEU A 92 5.80 -8.27 2.88
C LEU A 92 7.22 -7.94 3.35
N GLY A 93 7.57 -6.65 3.30
CA GLY A 93 8.89 -6.12 3.62
C GLY A 93 9.93 -6.22 2.51
N GLN A 94 9.60 -6.88 1.38
CA GLN A 94 10.47 -7.02 0.21
C GLN A 94 9.91 -6.34 -1.04
N SER A 95 8.58 -6.13 -1.09
CA SER A 95 7.89 -5.49 -2.22
C SER A 95 7.58 -4.02 -1.97
N PHE A 96 8.49 -3.30 -1.31
CA PHE A 96 8.36 -1.87 -1.07
C PHE A 96 8.10 -1.11 -2.38
N THR A 97 7.11 -0.23 -2.42
CA THR A 97 6.80 0.58 -3.61
C THR A 97 6.51 2.03 -3.23
N ARG A 98 7.00 2.96 -4.05
CA ARG A 98 6.63 4.39 -4.02
C ARG A 98 5.95 4.85 -5.31
N ALA A 99 5.80 3.94 -6.27
CA ALA A 99 5.25 4.23 -7.58
C ALA A 99 3.75 3.93 -7.60
N SER A 100 3.01 4.73 -8.36
CA SER A 100 1.65 4.38 -8.75
C SER A 100 1.64 3.13 -9.64
N ILE A 101 0.49 2.47 -9.71
CA ILE A 101 0.22 1.52 -10.77
C ILE A 101 0.10 2.30 -12.07
N THR A 102 0.65 1.78 -13.16
CA THR A 102 0.51 2.39 -14.49
C THR A 102 -0.14 1.38 -15.43
N THR A 103 -0.71 1.82 -16.54
CA THR A 103 -1.36 0.93 -17.51
C THR A 103 -1.17 1.44 -18.92
N ASP A 104 -1.09 0.52 -19.88
CA ASP A 104 -1.14 0.80 -21.31
C ASP A 104 -2.56 0.66 -21.90
N GLY A 105 -3.56 0.44 -21.05
CA GLY A 105 -4.95 0.16 -21.45
C GLY A 105 -5.29 -1.33 -21.57
N TYR A 106 -4.30 -2.22 -21.60
CA TYR A 106 -4.48 -3.68 -21.67
C TYR A 106 -3.86 -4.38 -20.45
N ARG A 107 -2.69 -3.92 -20.03
CA ARG A 107 -1.89 -4.45 -18.91
C ARG A 107 -1.67 -3.38 -17.87
N SER A 108 -1.45 -3.82 -16.65
CA SER A 108 -1.05 -2.96 -15.54
C SER A 108 0.39 -3.25 -15.15
N TYR A 109 1.12 -2.22 -14.72
CA TYR A 109 2.52 -2.29 -14.36
C TYR A 109 2.72 -1.72 -12.96
N ALA A 110 3.39 -2.49 -12.12
CA ALA A 110 3.74 -2.10 -10.75
C ALA A 110 5.26 -2.08 -10.60
N HIS A 111 5.82 -0.98 -10.11
CA HIS A 111 7.25 -0.88 -9.82
C HIS A 111 7.48 -1.03 -8.31
N THR A 112 8.18 -2.10 -7.92
CA THR A 112 8.66 -2.32 -6.55
C THR A 112 10.15 -1.95 -6.47
N ILE A 113 10.70 -1.95 -5.26
CA ILE A 113 12.14 -1.76 -5.01
C ILE A 113 13.01 -2.84 -5.67
N ARG A 114 12.43 -3.99 -6.03
CA ARG A 114 13.14 -5.13 -6.59
C ARG A 114 12.98 -5.23 -8.10
N GLU A 115 11.80 -4.93 -8.63
CA GLU A 115 11.42 -5.25 -10.00
C GLU A 115 10.22 -4.45 -10.50
N VAL A 116 10.01 -4.50 -11.83
CA VAL A 116 8.78 -4.06 -12.48
C VAL A 116 7.95 -5.30 -12.80
N ILE A 117 6.71 -5.32 -12.32
CA ILE A 117 5.76 -6.42 -12.47
C ILE A 117 4.74 -6.03 -13.53
N CYS A 118 4.55 -6.87 -14.54
CA CYS A 118 3.45 -6.77 -15.50
C CYS A 118 2.29 -7.67 -15.04
N ILE A 119 1.08 -7.12 -15.00
CA ILE A 119 -0.14 -7.77 -14.53
C ILE A 119 -1.19 -7.73 -15.64
N GLY A 120 -1.73 -8.90 -15.99
CA GLY A 120 -2.55 -9.10 -17.18
C GLY A 120 -1.84 -10.03 -18.19
N ARG A 121 -2.59 -10.61 -19.12
CA ARG A 121 -2.05 -11.42 -20.24
C ARG A 121 -1.79 -10.53 -21.45
#